data_AF-A0A4V1K1P2-F1
#
_entry.id   AF-A0A4V1K1P2-F1
#
_cell.length_a   1.000
_cell.length_b   1.000
_cell.length_c   1.000
_cell.angle_alpha   90.00
_cell.angle_beta   90.00
_cell.angle_gamma   90.00
#
_symmetry.space_group_name_H-M   'P 1'
#
loop_
_entity.id
_entity.type
_entity.pdbx_description
1 polymer ?
#
loop_
_entity_poly.entity_id
_entity_poly.type
_entity_poly.pdbx_seq_one_letter_code
_entity_poly.pdbx_strand_id
1 'polypeptide(L)'
;MNLAPNFPEDPAMQQLVQLLHEEIGLPTHKTIGLHTSLNFDLGCDGAEAKQFMEALEQDFGVDLSDYDAYRYFQPPVFDVFLKRRAKGRGDKIPLTIGMLYLAIKTHRWDTQTLENLS
;
A
#
# COMPACT_ATOMS: atom_id res chain seq x y z
N MET A 1 6.40 -17.47 4.53
CA MET A 1 6.77 -16.29 3.72
C MET A 1 8.27 -16.07 3.84
N ASN A 2 8.92 -15.46 2.86
CA ASN A 2 10.34 -15.10 2.92
C ASN A 2 10.46 -13.58 3.12
N LEU A 3 10.92 -13.14 4.29
CA LEU A 3 11.18 -11.72 4.55
C LEU A 3 12.65 -11.38 4.26
N ALA A 4 12.93 -10.14 3.87
CA ALA A 4 14.30 -9.66 3.68
C ALA A 4 15.11 -9.70 5.00
N PRO A 5 16.44 -9.90 4.96
CA PRO A 5 17.24 -10.09 6.18
C PRO A 5 17.28 -8.89 7.14
N ASN A 6 16.98 -7.68 6.66
CA ASN A 6 16.91 -6.45 7.47
C ASN A 6 15.48 -5.94 7.64
N PHE A 7 14.50 -6.84 7.56
CA PHE A 7 13.10 -6.47 7.70
C PHE A 7 12.82 -6.08 9.18
N PRO A 8 12.16 -4.94 9.45
CA PRO A 8 11.85 -4.53 10.82
C PRO A 8 11.05 -5.60 11.57
N GLU A 9 11.41 -5.85 12.83
CA GLU A 9 10.78 -6.88 13.68
C GLU A 9 9.89 -6.27 14.78
N ASP A 10 9.65 -4.95 14.76
CA ASP A 10 8.81 -4.31 15.77
C ASP A 10 7.31 -4.64 15.57
N PRO A 11 6.49 -4.51 16.64
CA PRO A 11 5.10 -4.96 16.60
C PRO A 11 4.27 -4.37 15.45
N ALA A 12 4.49 -3.10 15.11
CA ALA A 12 3.79 -2.45 14.02
C ALA A 12 4.07 -3.12 12.66
N MET A 13 5.33 -3.49 12.42
CA MET A 13 5.70 -4.19 11.19
C MET A 13 5.13 -5.61 11.15
N GLN A 14 5.15 -6.33 12.28
CA GLN A 14 4.57 -7.67 12.37
C GLN A 14 3.07 -7.65 12.09
N GLN A 15 2.34 -6.68 12.65
CA GLN A 15 0.91 -6.48 12.40
C GLN A 15 0.65 -6.11 10.94
N LEU A 16 1.46 -5.23 10.34
CA LEU A 16 1.33 -4.87 8.92
C LEU A 16 1.53 -6.09 8.02
N VAL A 17 2.55 -6.93 8.28
CA VAL A 17 2.78 -8.17 7.53
C VAL A 17 1.62 -9.14 7.67
N GLN A 18 1.03 -9.24 8.86
CA GLN A 18 -0.15 -10.06 9.09
C GLN A 18 -1.33 -9.57 8.23
N LEU A 19 -1.63 -8.27 8.27
CA LEU A 19 -2.70 -7.68 7.45
C LEU A 19 -2.45 -7.91 5.95
N LEU A 20 -1.21 -7.69 5.47
CA LEU A 20 -0.83 -7.97 4.09
C LEU A 20 -1.04 -9.44 3.72
N HIS A 21 -0.77 -10.37 4.64
CA HIS A 21 -0.97 -11.79 4.39
C HIS A 21 -2.45 -12.16 4.33
N GLU A 22 -3.28 -11.59 5.20
CA GLU A 22 -4.72 -11.87 5.28
C GLU A 22 -5.49 -11.26 4.10
N GLU A 23 -5.21 -10.01 3.76
CA GLU A 23 -5.97 -9.25 2.77
C GLU A 23 -5.50 -9.50 1.33
N ILE A 24 -4.20 -9.70 1.11
CA ILE A 24 -3.60 -9.78 -0.23
C ILE A 24 -3.08 -11.18 -0.55
N GLY A 25 -2.63 -11.93 0.47
CA GLY A 25 -2.00 -13.23 0.27
C GLY A 25 -0.55 -13.11 -0.19
N LEU A 26 0.37 -12.91 0.76
CA LEU A 26 1.80 -12.79 0.46
C LEU A 26 2.40 -14.07 -0.16
N PRO A 27 3.15 -13.97 -1.27
CA PRO A 27 3.76 -15.11 -1.94
C PRO A 27 4.87 -15.75 -1.09
N THR A 28 4.95 -17.08 -1.11
CA THR A 28 5.99 -17.84 -0.39
C THR A 28 7.31 -17.96 -1.17
N HIS A 29 7.29 -17.76 -2.48
CA HIS A 29 8.44 -17.92 -3.38
C HIS A 29 9.18 -16.60 -3.68
N LYS A 30 8.68 -15.46 -3.21
CA LYS A 30 9.29 -14.14 -3.40
C LYS A 30 9.75 -13.60 -2.04
N THR A 31 10.90 -12.94 -2.02
CA THR A 31 11.36 -12.22 -0.84
C THR A 31 10.61 -10.90 -0.72
N ILE A 32 9.98 -10.68 0.42
CA ILE A 32 9.23 -9.46 0.75
C ILE A 32 10.15 -8.51 1.51
N GLY A 33 10.25 -7.28 1.02
CA GLY A 33 11.07 -6.22 1.60
C GLY A 33 10.33 -4.87 1.62
N LEU A 34 10.96 -3.86 2.22
CA LEU A 34 10.34 -2.52 2.32
C LEU A 34 10.05 -1.88 0.95
N HIS A 35 10.86 -2.19 -0.07
CA HIS A 35 10.66 -1.71 -1.44
C HIS A 35 9.63 -2.51 -2.23
N THR A 36 9.13 -3.63 -1.69
CA THR A 36 8.08 -4.41 -2.35
C THR A 36 6.81 -3.57 -2.43
N SER A 37 6.31 -3.41 -3.65
CA SER A 37 5.13 -2.60 -3.95
C SER A 37 3.84 -3.42 -3.98
N LEU A 38 2.76 -2.91 -3.38
CA LEU A 38 1.48 -3.60 -3.39
C LEU A 38 0.94 -3.72 -4.82
N ASN A 39 0.95 -2.60 -5.54
CA ASN A 39 0.39 -2.49 -6.88
C ASN A 39 1.22 -3.20 -7.97
N PHE A 40 2.55 -3.07 -7.98
CA PHE A 40 3.37 -3.69 -9.04
C PHE A 40 3.92 -5.07 -8.67
N ASP A 41 4.44 -5.24 -7.45
CA ASP A 41 5.11 -6.49 -7.06
C ASP A 41 4.17 -7.58 -6.59
N LEU A 42 3.06 -7.20 -5.97
CA LEU A 42 2.05 -8.12 -5.43
C LEU A 42 0.78 -8.15 -6.28
N GLY A 43 0.63 -7.23 -7.24
CA GLY A 43 -0.56 -7.14 -8.11
C GLY A 43 -1.84 -6.79 -7.36
N CYS A 44 -1.73 -6.21 -6.16
CA CYS A 44 -2.87 -5.74 -5.38
C CYS A 44 -3.37 -4.42 -5.95
N ASP A 45 -4.59 -4.42 -6.49
CA ASP A 45 -5.20 -3.26 -7.11
C ASP A 45 -6.73 -3.31 -6.94
N GLY A 46 -7.48 -2.34 -7.46
CA GLY A 46 -8.93 -2.38 -7.54
C GLY A 46 -9.64 -2.51 -6.18
N ALA A 47 -10.43 -3.57 -6.01
CA ALA A 47 -11.27 -3.75 -4.83
C ALA A 47 -10.45 -4.22 -3.62
N GLU A 48 -9.47 -5.09 -3.86
CA GLU A 48 -8.55 -5.64 -2.87
C GLU A 48 -7.69 -4.53 -2.26
N ALA A 49 -7.11 -3.66 -3.11
CA ALA A 49 -6.35 -2.52 -2.63
C ALA A 49 -7.21 -1.54 -1.81
N LYS A 50 -8.47 -1.33 -2.23
CA LYS A 50 -9.40 -0.49 -1.48
C LYS A 50 -9.67 -1.07 -0.09
N GLN A 51 -10.01 -2.36 -0.01
CA GLN A 51 -10.29 -3.03 1.26
C GLN A 51 -9.07 -2.99 2.19
N PHE A 52 -7.88 -3.25 1.66
CA PHE A 52 -6.64 -3.17 2.43
C PHE A 52 -6.41 -1.77 3.03
N MET A 53 -6.61 -0.71 2.25
CA MET A 53 -6.42 0.66 2.74
C MET A 53 -7.48 1.07 3.78
N GLU A 54 -8.72 0.58 3.65
CA GLU A 54 -9.76 0.77 4.67
C GLU A 54 -9.38 0.05 5.99
N ALA A 55 -8.86 -1.17 5.92
CA ALA A 55 -8.36 -1.88 7.10
C ALA A 55 -7.14 -1.18 7.73
N LEU A 56 -6.24 -0.62 6.91
CA LEU A 56 -5.09 0.15 7.40
C LEU A 56 -5.53 1.36 8.25
N GLU A 57 -6.53 2.12 7.78
CA GLU A 57 -7.10 3.24 8.54
C GLU A 57 -7.75 2.77 9.84
N GLN A 58 -8.51 1.68 9.81
CA GLN A 58 -9.26 1.17 10.97
C GLN A 58 -8.35 0.54 12.03
N ASP A 59 -7.43 -0.34 11.63
CA ASP A 59 -6.65 -1.17 12.55
C ASP A 59 -5.45 -0.43 13.13
N PHE A 60 -4.88 0.52 12.36
CA PHE A 60 -3.69 1.27 12.76
C PHE A 60 -3.98 2.75 13.09
N GLY A 61 -5.20 3.22 12.84
CA GLY A 61 -5.58 4.61 13.07
C GLY A 61 -4.80 5.60 12.20
N VAL A 62 -4.47 5.20 10.96
CA VAL A 62 -3.73 6.06 10.03
C VAL A 62 -4.68 7.08 9.42
N ASP A 63 -4.40 8.37 9.61
CA ASP A 63 -5.12 9.44 8.92
C ASP A 63 -4.82 9.41 7.41
N LEU A 64 -5.81 9.01 6.60
CA LEU A 64 -5.74 8.95 5.14
C LEU A 64 -6.21 10.22 4.44
N SER A 65 -6.34 11.36 5.13
CA SER A 65 -6.86 12.60 4.53
C SER A 65 -6.06 13.11 3.32
N ASP A 66 -4.76 12.81 3.23
CA ASP A 66 -3.88 13.17 2.11
C ASP A 66 -3.66 12.02 1.10
N TYR A 67 -4.30 10.87 1.31
CA TYR A 67 -4.17 9.69 0.44
C TYR A 67 -5.06 9.82 -0.81
N ASP A 68 -4.46 9.64 -1.99
CA ASP A 68 -5.19 9.54 -3.26
C ASP A 68 -4.99 8.16 -3.88
N ALA A 69 -6.02 7.30 -3.79
CA ALA A 69 -5.98 5.95 -4.36
C ALA A 69 -5.64 5.95 -5.87
N TYR A 70 -6.05 6.97 -6.62
CA TYR A 70 -5.76 7.05 -8.05
C TYR A 70 -4.29 7.36 -8.37
N ARG A 71 -3.48 7.70 -7.36
CA ARG A 71 -2.03 7.91 -7.50
C ARG A 71 -1.25 6.60 -7.54
N TYR A 72 -1.74 5.59 -6.83
CA TYR A 72 -1.08 4.30 -6.66
C TYR A 72 -1.77 3.17 -7.43
N PHE A 73 -3.10 3.13 -7.41
CA PHE A 73 -3.89 2.00 -7.86
C PHE A 73 -4.61 2.31 -9.18
N GLN A 74 -4.75 1.29 -10.04
CA GLN A 74 -5.65 1.34 -11.19
C GLN A 74 -7.10 1.36 -10.70
N PRO A 75 -7.96 2.20 -11.29
CA PRO A 75 -9.35 2.20 -10.87
C PRO A 75 -10.02 0.92 -11.37
N PRO A 76 -11.09 0.46 -10.70
CA PRO A 76 -11.85 -0.69 -11.16
C PRO A 76 -12.27 -0.53 -12.63
N VAL A 77 -12.20 -1.61 -13.41
CA VAL A 77 -12.48 -1.61 -14.87
C VAL A 77 -13.88 -1.07 -15.22
N PHE A 78 -14.82 -1.13 -14.28
CA PHE A 78 -16.19 -0.65 -14.42
C PHE A 78 -16.45 0.76 -13.86
N ASP A 79 -15.43 1.52 -13.45
CA ASP A 79 -15.63 2.92 -13.05
C ASP A 79 -16.05 3.75 -14.29
N VAL A 80 -17.35 4.05 -14.39
CA VAL A 80 -17.94 4.81 -15.52
C VAL A 80 -17.32 6.21 -15.66
N PHE A 81 -16.68 6.72 -14.60
CA PHE A 81 -15.97 7.99 -14.59
C PHE A 81 -14.44 7.84 -14.72
N LEU A 82 -13.93 6.62 -14.99
CA LEU A 82 -12.52 6.27 -15.12
C LEU A 82 -11.75 7.27 -15.99
N LYS A 83 -12.22 7.53 -17.21
CA LYS A 83 -11.54 8.45 -18.14
C LYS A 83 -11.43 9.88 -17.60
N ARG A 84 -12.40 10.35 -16.81
CA ARG A 84 -12.37 11.70 -16.22
C ARG A 84 -11.46 11.75 -15.00
N ARG A 85 -11.52 10.73 -14.13
CA ARG A 85 -10.74 10.66 -12.88
C ARG A 85 -9.27 10.32 -13.11
N ALA A 86 -8.93 9.59 -14.17
CA ALA A 86 -7.54 9.29 -14.53
C ALA A 86 -6.87 10.38 -15.38
N LYS A 87 -7.64 11.34 -15.92
CA LYS A 87 -7.12 12.38 -16.81
C LYS A 87 -6.14 13.29 -16.05
N GLY A 88 -4.88 13.31 -16.50
CA GLY A 88 -3.82 14.16 -15.94
C GLY A 88 -3.06 13.55 -14.75
N ARG A 89 -3.32 12.29 -14.38
CA ARG A 89 -2.72 11.64 -13.21
C ARG A 89 -1.41 10.88 -13.45
N GLY A 90 -0.81 10.97 -14.65
CA GLY A 90 0.48 10.34 -14.95
C GLY A 90 0.49 8.82 -14.81
N ASP A 91 1.69 8.23 -14.81
CA ASP A 91 1.90 6.82 -14.48
C ASP A 91 1.72 6.58 -12.97
N LYS A 92 1.33 5.36 -12.61
CA LYS A 92 1.14 4.99 -11.19
C LYS A 92 2.47 4.95 -10.46
N ILE A 93 2.46 5.40 -9.22
CA ILE A 93 3.62 5.35 -8.32
C ILE A 93 3.57 4.04 -7.51
N PRO A 94 4.71 3.37 -7.26
CA PRO A 94 4.73 2.19 -6.41
C PRO A 94 4.31 2.56 -4.98
N LEU A 95 3.29 1.89 -4.44
CA LEU A 95 2.95 1.99 -3.02
C LEU A 95 3.70 0.87 -2.30
N THR A 96 4.79 1.22 -1.61
CA THR A 96 5.70 0.25 -1.01
C THR A 96 5.33 -0.09 0.44
N ILE A 97 5.77 -1.27 0.91
CA ILE A 97 5.61 -1.66 2.32
C ILE A 97 6.31 -0.65 3.25
N GLY A 98 7.42 -0.04 2.82
CA GLY A 98 8.09 1.03 3.56
C GLY A 98 7.23 2.26 3.76
N MET A 99 6.44 2.66 2.76
CA MET A 99 5.50 3.78 2.89
C MET A 99 4.40 3.46 3.90
N LEU A 100 3.80 2.27 3.81
CA LEU A 100 2.78 1.81 4.76
C LEU A 100 3.32 1.79 6.19
N TYR A 101 4.52 1.25 6.36
CA TYR A 101 5.16 1.20 7.66
C TYR A 101 5.40 2.59 8.22
N LEU A 102 5.97 3.52 7.44
CA LEU A 102 6.17 4.89 7.93
C LEU A 102 4.84 5.55 8.29
N ALA A 103 3.80 5.41 7.45
CA ALA A 103 2.48 5.97 7.70
C ALA A 103 1.86 5.46 9.00
N ILE A 104 2.05 4.17 9.32
CA ILE A 104 1.65 3.58 10.61
C ILE A 104 2.44 4.20 11.76
N LYS A 105 3.77 4.31 11.63
CA LYS A 105 4.61 4.88 12.70
C LYS A 105 4.29 6.35 12.99
N THR A 106 3.82 7.09 12.00
CA THR A 106 3.42 8.50 12.12
C THR A 106 1.91 8.68 12.33
N HIS A 107 1.12 7.59 12.30
CA HIS A 107 -0.34 7.59 12.29
C HIS A 107 -0.96 8.54 11.25
N ARG A 108 -0.27 8.75 10.13
CA ARG A 108 -0.67 9.72 9.10
C ARG A 108 -0.09 9.37 7.75
N TRP A 109 -0.91 9.51 6.73
CA TRP A 109 -0.48 9.51 5.34
C TRP A 109 0.03 10.92 4.96
N ASP A 110 1.32 11.04 4.69
CA ASP A 110 1.94 12.27 4.17
C ASP A 110 2.54 11.94 2.80
N THR A 111 1.79 12.20 1.72
CA THR A 111 2.13 11.73 0.38
C THR A 111 3.52 12.19 -0.04
N GLN A 112 3.88 13.44 0.26
CA GLN A 112 5.18 13.98 -0.11
C GLN A 112 6.31 13.25 0.64
N THR A 113 6.17 13.05 1.94
CA THR A 113 7.20 12.38 2.75
C THR A 113 7.36 10.92 2.35
N LEU A 114 6.23 10.22 2.15
CA LEU A 114 6.22 8.80 1.81
C LEU A 114 6.81 8.54 0.42
N GLU A 115 6.47 9.36 -0.57
CA GLU A 115 6.99 9.18 -1.94
C GLU A 115 8.49 9.47 -2.04
N ASN A 116 9.04 10.30 -1.15
CA ASN A 116 10.49 10.54 -1.08
C ASN A 116 11.28 9.36 -0.47
N LEU A 117 10.61 8.33 0.05
CA LEU A 117 11.27 7.10 0.51
C LEU A 117 11.57 6.11 -0.62
N SER A 118 10.89 6.26 -1.76
CA SER A 118 10.83 5.28 -2.84
C SER A 118 11.80 5.58 -3.98
#